data_AF-A0A815BEI9-F1
#
_entry.id   AF-A0A815BEI9-F1
#
_cell.length_a   1.000
_cell.length_b   1.000
_cell.length_c   1.000
_cell.angle_alpha   90.00
_cell.angle_beta   90.00
_cell.angle_gamma   90.00
#
_symmetry.space_group_name_H-M   'P 1'
#
loop_
_entity.id
_entity.type
_entity.pdbx_description
1 polymer ?
#
loop_
_entity_poly.entity_id
_entity_poly.type
_entity_poly.pdbx_seq_one_letter_code
_entity_poly.pdbx_strand_id
1 'polypeptide(L)'
;MASYFKTPFNINGHHHYIEVKVPKNETSSTNNIICCVDVSGSMSGSPIRNVCEVLRDIYKRTKIEYPLFTYNTTANTQLTIKSVENQDLNANGGTSFSSVFTAIQNHLINNQKSTTFIFMTDGLAKTVTIIFHVIGFGDVNNSFLDEVRKLGTKEGLFRYSTQSAELQNNFNDMFEYAMSAKEYTIVINNQSYTANSNEETVGFLINNINIDNTITNEIIVRSSDGEIKVPLELKENISPLQVVRALNLISPDDKESVQQIRTYLYSIIPTGNMNLTEKLELEQIKNEIDERMMEYTNLFTQIKMGQVPEQVKLKLSALRHDATFANAQRRKKLDLRINKNVDYFRKTDISGILDGYKKDIDQQGWNDIKQQKPDWICTYSNDDIYEMMRKTSDNIMCLGILIERNEEAITSPTKGLKLINVSNTIISYDSFIAAMNLAKTTQTNDNNYGQFNGINDAYCVVGQLHEKINAVIPLYINYEHMKRIRILEGIWLGYMFTLEVIYKGHPGQK
;
A
#
# COMPACT_ATOMS: atom_id res chain seq x y z
N MET A 1 27.23 1.57 -4.50
CA MET A 1 26.09 2.48 -4.35
C MET A 1 25.08 2.04 -3.27
N ALA A 2 25.36 2.32 -1.99
CA ALA A 2 24.50 1.94 -0.86
C ALA A 2 23.01 2.26 -1.09
N SER A 3 22.10 1.31 -0.83
CA SER A 3 20.67 1.46 -1.06
C SER A 3 19.83 1.63 0.22
N TYR A 4 18.85 2.54 0.09
CA TYR A 4 17.60 2.83 0.80
C TYR A 4 17.53 2.91 2.34
N PHE A 5 17.13 4.10 2.80
CA PHE A 5 16.82 4.48 4.17
C PHE A 5 15.31 4.33 4.42
N LYS A 6 14.91 3.86 5.60
CA LYS A 6 13.53 4.01 6.10
C LYS A 6 13.55 4.58 7.52
N THR A 7 14.34 5.63 7.70
CA THR A 7 14.55 6.26 9.00
C THR A 7 13.97 7.69 8.99
N PRO A 8 13.34 8.14 10.09
CA PRO A 8 12.77 9.48 10.16
C PRO A 8 13.87 10.55 10.05
N PHE A 9 13.82 11.33 8.98
CA PHE A 9 14.75 12.42 8.68
C PHE A 9 14.09 13.78 8.98
N ASN A 10 14.80 14.65 9.69
CA ASN A 10 14.29 15.97 10.12
C ASN A 10 15.30 17.04 9.70
N ILE A 11 14.94 17.86 8.72
CA ILE A 11 15.83 18.84 8.07
C ILE A 11 16.61 19.73 9.05
N ASN A 12 16.02 20.03 10.23
CA ASN A 12 16.63 20.89 11.25
C ASN A 12 17.41 20.11 12.31
N GLY A 13 17.40 18.78 12.25
CA GLY A 13 18.11 17.89 13.16
C GLY A 13 19.56 17.69 12.74
N HIS A 14 20.43 17.49 13.72
CA HIS A 14 21.71 16.87 13.44
C HIS A 14 21.47 15.40 13.09
N HIS A 15 22.10 14.92 12.01
CA HIS A 15 21.96 13.56 11.56
C HIS A 15 23.31 12.86 11.58
N HIS A 16 23.28 11.59 11.98
CA HIS A 16 24.40 10.70 11.81
C HIS A 16 24.09 9.73 10.69
N TYR A 17 25.01 9.68 9.72
CA TYR A 17 25.02 8.63 8.73
C TYR A 17 25.81 7.46 9.29
N ILE A 18 25.13 6.34 9.45
CA ILE A 18 25.75 5.08 9.83
C ILE A 18 25.87 4.25 8.56
N GLU A 19 27.10 4.02 8.14
CA GLU A 19 27.38 3.07 7.08
C GLU A 19 27.76 1.74 7.69
N VAL A 20 26.94 0.72 7.43
CA VAL A 20 27.24 -0.65 7.85
C VAL A 20 27.87 -1.35 6.65
N LYS A 21 29.17 -1.66 6.76
CA LYS A 21 29.81 -2.61 5.85
C LYS A 21 29.38 -4.01 6.25
N VAL A 22 28.53 -4.60 5.45
CA VAL A 22 28.12 -5.99 5.65
C VAL A 22 29.16 -6.86 4.96
N PRO A 23 29.77 -7.84 5.65
CA PRO A 23 30.73 -8.72 5.03
C PRO A 23 30.09 -9.38 3.80
N LYS A 24 30.77 -9.22 2.65
CA LYS A 24 30.45 -10.00 1.47
C LYS A 24 30.70 -11.45 1.86
N ASN A 25 29.64 -12.22 2.09
CA ASN A 25 29.80 -13.66 2.26
C ASN A 25 30.39 -14.18 0.93
N GLU A 26 31.71 -14.39 0.89
CA GLU A 26 32.43 -14.95 -0.26
C GLU A 26 32.01 -16.41 -0.51
N THR A 27 31.51 -17.06 0.52
CA THR A 27 30.56 -18.14 0.33
C THR A 27 29.27 -17.48 -0.11
N SER A 28 29.03 -17.37 -1.41
CA SER A 28 27.66 -17.29 -1.91
C SER A 28 26.95 -18.49 -1.26
N SER A 29 26.26 -18.25 -0.15
CA SER A 29 25.21 -19.14 0.30
C SER A 29 24.32 -19.13 -0.93
N THR A 30 24.43 -20.18 -1.74
CA THR A 30 23.73 -20.30 -3.01
C THR A 30 22.28 -20.06 -2.63
N ASN A 31 21.78 -18.85 -2.89
CA ASN A 31 20.41 -18.50 -2.58
C ASN A 31 19.61 -19.63 -3.23
N ASN A 32 18.83 -20.35 -2.43
CA ASN A 32 18.21 -21.57 -2.92
C ASN A 32 17.08 -21.11 -3.84
N ILE A 33 17.38 -20.89 -5.11
CA ILE A 33 16.42 -20.34 -6.06
C ILE A 33 15.69 -21.50 -6.70
N ILE A 34 14.36 -21.45 -6.64
CA ILE A 34 13.50 -22.42 -7.27
C ILE A 34 12.61 -21.71 -8.28
N CYS A 35 12.74 -22.08 -9.54
CA CYS A 35 11.85 -21.61 -10.59
C CYS A 35 10.57 -22.46 -10.57
N CYS A 36 9.42 -21.85 -10.36
CA CYS A 36 8.11 -22.51 -10.39
C CYS A 36 7.39 -22.12 -11.68
N VAL A 37 7.29 -23.02 -12.65
CA VAL A 37 6.72 -22.74 -13.97
C VAL A 37 5.39 -23.45 -14.17
N ASP A 38 4.37 -22.67 -14.46
CA ASP A 38 3.07 -23.16 -14.91
C ASP A 38 3.22 -23.79 -16.30
N VAL A 39 2.83 -25.05 -16.39
CA VAL A 39 2.78 -25.82 -17.63
C VAL A 39 1.34 -26.23 -17.95
N SER A 40 0.36 -25.44 -17.54
CA SER A 40 -1.06 -25.62 -17.91
C SER A 40 -1.31 -25.40 -19.40
N GLY A 41 -2.47 -25.84 -19.89
CA GLY A 41 -2.83 -25.74 -21.31
C GLY A 41 -2.90 -24.29 -21.83
N SER A 42 -3.21 -23.31 -20.98
CA SER A 42 -3.24 -21.88 -21.35
C SER A 42 -1.85 -21.31 -21.63
N MET A 43 -0.80 -21.90 -21.06
CA MET A 43 0.59 -21.56 -21.34
C MET A 43 1.08 -22.08 -22.71
N SER A 44 0.28 -22.88 -23.43
CA SER A 44 0.67 -23.45 -24.72
C SER A 44 0.96 -22.41 -25.81
N GLY A 45 1.89 -22.71 -26.71
CA GLY A 45 2.29 -21.81 -27.79
C GLY A 45 3.41 -20.85 -27.38
N SER A 46 3.23 -19.56 -27.67
CA SER A 46 4.26 -18.54 -27.42
C SER A 46 4.63 -18.35 -25.94
N PRO A 47 3.71 -18.37 -24.97
CA PRO A 47 4.04 -18.12 -23.56
C PRO A 47 5.09 -19.09 -23.01
N ILE A 48 4.87 -20.42 -23.14
CA ILE A 48 5.81 -21.42 -22.62
C ILE A 48 7.16 -21.39 -23.36
N ARG A 49 7.17 -21.06 -24.66
CA ARG A 49 8.41 -20.90 -25.43
C ARG A 49 9.25 -19.74 -24.91
N ASN A 50 8.63 -18.59 -24.65
CA ASN A 50 9.30 -17.42 -24.10
C ASN A 50 9.86 -17.71 -22.70
N VAL A 51 9.10 -18.42 -21.86
CA VAL A 51 9.57 -18.87 -20.54
C VAL A 51 10.80 -19.77 -20.67
N CYS A 52 10.77 -20.74 -21.59
CA CYS A 52 11.91 -21.64 -21.82
C CYS A 52 13.14 -20.88 -22.36
N GLU A 53 12.95 -19.89 -23.23
CA GLU A 53 14.03 -19.03 -23.73
C GLU A 53 14.71 -18.25 -22.60
N VAL A 54 13.93 -17.63 -21.71
CA VAL A 54 14.46 -16.92 -20.53
C VAL A 54 15.23 -17.87 -19.61
N LEU A 55 14.68 -19.06 -19.32
CA LEU A 55 15.33 -20.06 -18.48
C LEU A 55 16.64 -20.59 -19.11
N ARG A 56 16.67 -20.78 -20.43
CA ARG A 56 17.89 -21.13 -21.18
C ARG A 56 18.94 -20.04 -21.04
N ASP A 57 18.56 -18.79 -21.18
CA ASP A 57 19.49 -17.66 -21.08
C ASP A 57 20.05 -17.51 -19.67
N ILE A 58 19.22 -17.68 -18.64
CA ILE A 58 19.66 -17.75 -17.24
C ILE A 58 20.70 -18.87 -17.06
N TYR A 59 20.40 -20.08 -17.55
CA TYR A 59 21.31 -21.23 -17.43
C TYR A 59 22.61 -21.02 -18.23
N LYS A 60 22.53 -20.51 -19.45
CA LYS A 60 23.70 -20.22 -20.30
C LYS A 60 24.64 -19.22 -19.63
N ARG A 61 24.10 -18.17 -19.00
CA ARG A 61 24.87 -17.11 -18.34
C ARG A 61 25.44 -17.55 -17.00
N THR A 62 24.64 -18.22 -16.17
CA THR A 62 25.03 -18.54 -14.79
C THR A 62 25.76 -19.87 -14.67
N LYS A 63 25.47 -20.83 -15.56
CA LYS A 63 25.89 -22.24 -15.47
C LYS A 63 25.49 -22.94 -14.17
N ILE A 64 24.51 -22.39 -13.45
CA ILE A 64 23.99 -22.96 -12.19
C ILE A 64 22.72 -23.76 -12.48
N GLU A 65 22.63 -24.98 -11.97
CA GLU A 65 21.44 -25.84 -12.12
C GLU A 65 20.41 -25.54 -11.01
N TYR A 66 19.63 -24.46 -11.18
CA TYR A 66 18.52 -24.18 -10.27
C TYR A 66 17.41 -25.24 -10.38
N PRO A 67 16.84 -25.71 -9.26
CA PRO A 67 15.64 -26.54 -9.28
C PRO A 67 14.50 -25.85 -10.04
N LEU A 68 13.77 -26.64 -10.83
CA LEU A 68 12.65 -26.21 -11.65
C LEU A 68 11.42 -27.03 -11.27
N PHE A 69 10.47 -26.39 -10.61
CA PHE A 69 9.18 -26.98 -10.27
C PHE A 69 8.21 -26.65 -11.40
N THR A 70 7.89 -27.63 -12.24
CA THR A 70 6.80 -27.43 -13.20
C THR A 70 5.49 -27.85 -12.57
N TYR A 71 4.40 -27.14 -12.87
CA TYR A 71 3.10 -27.50 -12.32
C TYR A 71 1.96 -27.26 -13.29
N ASN A 72 1.01 -28.18 -13.26
CA ASN A 72 -0.31 -28.06 -13.88
C ASN A 72 -1.35 -28.56 -12.87
N THR A 73 -2.03 -29.68 -13.10
CA THR A 73 -2.83 -30.39 -12.10
C THR A 73 -1.95 -31.07 -11.02
N THR A 74 -0.69 -31.35 -11.35
CA THR A 74 0.31 -31.92 -10.44
C THR A 74 1.61 -31.11 -10.51
N ALA A 75 2.44 -31.17 -9.48
CA ALA A 75 3.77 -30.54 -9.48
C ALA A 75 4.87 -31.59 -9.71
N ASN A 76 5.81 -31.29 -10.59
CA ASN A 76 7.01 -32.07 -10.83
C ASN A 76 8.24 -31.29 -10.33
N THR A 77 8.90 -31.85 -9.32
CA THR A 77 10.06 -31.24 -8.64
C THR A 77 11.40 -31.86 -9.05
N GLN A 78 11.42 -32.76 -10.04
CA GLN A 78 12.63 -33.50 -10.47
C GLN A 78 13.41 -32.78 -11.57
N LEU A 79 12.88 -31.66 -12.08
CA LEU A 79 13.51 -30.89 -13.15
C LEU A 79 14.45 -29.83 -12.59
N THR A 80 15.40 -29.43 -13.42
CA THR A 80 16.25 -28.25 -13.22
C THR A 80 16.15 -27.36 -14.45
N ILE A 81 16.60 -26.10 -14.36
CA ILE A 81 16.61 -25.20 -15.52
C ILE A 81 17.46 -25.73 -16.70
N LYS A 82 18.40 -26.65 -16.45
CA LYS A 82 19.15 -27.34 -17.51
C LYS A 82 18.26 -28.25 -18.36
N SER A 83 17.18 -28.78 -17.80
CA SER A 83 16.24 -29.64 -18.54
C SER A 83 15.60 -28.92 -19.72
N VAL A 84 15.52 -27.59 -19.69
CA VAL A 84 14.97 -26.80 -20.81
C VAL A 84 16.04 -26.38 -21.83
N GLU A 85 17.32 -26.74 -21.63
CA GLU A 85 18.43 -26.33 -22.51
C GLU A 85 18.18 -26.73 -23.97
N ASN A 86 17.71 -27.96 -24.19
CA ASN A 86 17.55 -28.55 -25.51
C ASN A 86 16.10 -28.88 -25.89
N GLN A 87 15.15 -28.58 -25.01
CA GLN A 87 13.74 -28.90 -25.21
C GLN A 87 12.84 -27.86 -24.51
N ASP A 88 11.71 -27.50 -25.12
CA ASP A 88 10.69 -26.68 -24.44
C ASP A 88 9.88 -27.54 -23.47
N LEU A 89 9.36 -26.91 -22.41
CA LEU A 89 8.41 -27.55 -21.51
C LEU A 89 7.08 -27.83 -22.25
N ASN A 90 6.49 -28.99 -21.98
CA ASN A 90 5.19 -29.35 -22.56
C ASN A 90 4.05 -28.77 -21.73
N ALA A 91 3.35 -27.78 -22.28
CA ALA A 91 2.19 -27.15 -21.66
C ALA A 91 0.90 -27.96 -21.91
N ASN A 92 0.29 -28.52 -20.86
CA ASN A 92 -0.97 -29.26 -20.91
C ASN A 92 -1.72 -29.26 -19.55
N GLY A 93 -3.00 -29.61 -19.57
CA GLY A 93 -3.82 -29.74 -18.34
C GLY A 93 -4.35 -28.40 -17.80
N GLY A 94 -4.87 -28.42 -16.57
CA GLY A 94 -5.34 -27.23 -15.86
C GLY A 94 -4.29 -26.68 -14.88
N THR A 95 -4.58 -25.54 -14.25
CA THR A 95 -3.67 -24.89 -13.28
C THR A 95 -4.08 -25.23 -11.84
N SER A 96 -3.21 -25.88 -11.07
CA SER A 96 -3.42 -26.19 -9.65
C SER A 96 -2.30 -25.63 -8.79
N PHE A 97 -2.53 -24.43 -8.24
CA PHE A 97 -1.59 -23.81 -7.29
C PHE A 97 -1.39 -24.62 -6.01
N SER A 98 -2.42 -25.35 -5.59
CA SER A 98 -2.30 -26.24 -4.43
C SER A 98 -1.20 -27.29 -4.63
N SER A 99 -1.01 -27.76 -5.86
CA SER A 99 0.00 -28.77 -6.17
C SER A 99 1.43 -28.22 -5.99
N VAL A 100 1.70 -27.04 -6.54
CA VAL A 100 3.01 -26.39 -6.42
C VAL A 100 3.28 -25.90 -5.00
N PHE A 101 2.29 -25.38 -4.27
CA PHE A 101 2.51 -24.99 -2.88
C PHE A 101 2.73 -26.18 -1.95
N THR A 102 2.09 -27.32 -2.20
CA THR A 102 2.39 -28.55 -1.45
C THR A 102 3.83 -29.00 -1.71
N ALA A 103 4.27 -28.95 -2.98
CA ALA A 103 5.66 -29.23 -3.34
C ALA A 103 6.66 -28.28 -2.67
N ILE A 104 6.35 -26.98 -2.63
CA ILE A 104 7.15 -25.95 -1.96
C ILE A 104 7.20 -26.20 -0.45
N GLN A 105 6.07 -26.50 0.19
CA GLN A 105 6.02 -26.79 1.62
C GLN A 105 6.88 -28.01 1.96
N ASN A 106 6.76 -29.09 1.18
CA ASN A 106 7.60 -30.28 1.34
C ASN A 106 9.08 -29.97 1.14
N HIS A 107 9.41 -29.12 0.16
CA HIS A 107 10.78 -28.68 -0.07
C HIS A 107 11.34 -27.87 1.12
N LEU A 108 10.56 -26.93 1.66
CA LEU A 108 10.96 -26.09 2.80
C LEU A 108 11.10 -26.90 4.10
N ILE A 109 10.26 -27.91 4.31
CA ILE A 109 10.40 -28.84 5.45
C ILE A 109 11.75 -29.58 5.38
N ASN A 110 12.16 -29.98 4.17
CA ASN A 110 13.39 -30.73 3.94
C ASN A 110 14.64 -29.84 3.80
N ASN A 111 14.47 -28.54 3.51
CA ASN A 111 15.56 -27.59 3.30
C ASN A 111 15.36 -26.33 4.16
N GLN A 112 16.14 -26.21 5.23
CA GLN A 112 16.11 -25.05 6.15
C GLN A 112 16.84 -23.80 5.61
N LYS A 113 17.21 -23.77 4.33
CA LYS A 113 17.93 -22.64 3.72
C LYS A 113 16.95 -21.55 3.28
N SER A 114 17.38 -20.29 3.37
CA SER A 114 16.69 -19.17 2.73
C SER A 114 16.50 -19.48 1.24
N THR A 115 15.24 -19.56 0.82
CA THR A 115 14.84 -20.06 -0.50
C THR A 115 13.99 -19.01 -1.19
N THR A 116 14.39 -18.62 -2.40
CA THR A 116 13.68 -17.64 -3.23
C THR A 116 12.91 -18.40 -4.31
N PHE A 117 11.59 -18.24 -4.35
CA PHE A 117 10.75 -18.86 -5.37
C PHE A 117 10.42 -17.84 -6.47
N ILE A 118 10.68 -18.20 -7.73
CA ILE A 118 10.32 -17.40 -8.90
C ILE A 118 9.13 -18.07 -9.58
N PHE A 119 7.94 -17.49 -9.47
CA PHE A 119 6.74 -18.03 -10.10
C PHE A 119 6.52 -17.46 -11.50
N MET A 120 6.26 -18.34 -12.46
CA MET A 120 5.91 -18.00 -13.83
C MET A 120 4.56 -18.66 -14.12
N THR A 121 3.49 -17.89 -14.28
CA THR A 121 2.12 -18.40 -14.46
C THR A 121 1.25 -17.40 -15.19
N ASP A 122 0.18 -17.92 -15.79
CA ASP A 122 -0.93 -17.15 -16.33
C ASP A 122 -2.21 -17.21 -15.44
N GLY A 123 -2.16 -17.79 -14.22
CA GLY A 123 -3.31 -18.01 -13.31
C GLY A 123 -3.14 -17.57 -11.82
N LEU A 124 -4.21 -17.72 -11.00
CA LEU A 124 -4.35 -17.20 -9.61
C LEU A 124 -4.05 -18.20 -8.46
N ALA A 125 -3.24 -17.80 -7.46
CA ALA A 125 -2.74 -18.63 -6.34
C ALA A 125 -3.22 -18.23 -4.91
N LYS A 126 -3.06 -19.11 -3.89
CA LYS A 126 -3.34 -18.90 -2.44
C LYS A 126 -2.16 -19.29 -1.52
N THR A 127 -2.03 -18.62 -0.37
CA THR A 127 -0.81 -18.26 0.41
C THR A 127 -0.05 -19.32 1.24
N VAL A 128 1.30 -19.15 1.25
CA VAL A 128 2.34 -19.53 2.27
C VAL A 128 3.41 -18.40 2.25
N THR A 129 4.32 -18.32 3.23
CA THR A 129 5.37 -17.30 3.40
C THR A 129 6.37 -17.24 2.23
N ILE A 130 6.09 -16.38 1.25
CA ILE A 130 6.76 -16.28 -0.06
C ILE A 130 6.95 -14.79 -0.40
N ILE A 131 7.94 -14.41 -1.20
CA ILE A 131 8.04 -13.07 -1.82
C ILE A 131 7.80 -13.27 -3.31
N PHE A 132 6.73 -12.69 -3.87
CA PHE A 132 6.44 -12.80 -5.29
C PHE A 132 6.94 -11.55 -6.01
N HIS A 133 7.99 -11.70 -6.81
CA HIS A 133 8.36 -10.67 -7.77
C HIS A 133 7.60 -10.92 -9.09
N VAL A 134 7.00 -9.89 -9.67
CA VAL A 134 6.09 -10.05 -10.81
C VAL A 134 6.44 -9.07 -11.93
N ILE A 135 6.59 -9.61 -13.16
CA ILE A 135 6.73 -8.83 -14.39
C ILE A 135 5.47 -8.98 -15.22
N GLY A 136 4.85 -7.86 -15.58
CA GLY A 136 3.84 -7.82 -16.62
C GLY A 136 4.45 -7.61 -18.01
N PHE A 137 4.00 -8.38 -18.99
CA PHE A 137 4.38 -8.26 -20.38
C PHE A 137 3.17 -8.33 -21.30
N GLY A 138 3.06 -7.39 -22.25
CA GLY A 138 1.90 -7.26 -23.15
C GLY A 138 0.65 -6.71 -22.44
N ASP A 139 -0.55 -6.96 -23.01
CA ASP A 139 -1.84 -6.50 -22.45
C ASP A 139 -2.32 -7.38 -21.27
N VAL A 140 -1.48 -7.53 -20.26
CA VAL A 140 -1.81 -8.26 -19.03
C VAL A 140 -2.47 -7.35 -18.00
N ASN A 141 -3.41 -7.92 -17.23
CA ASN A 141 -4.13 -7.21 -16.19
C ASN A 141 -3.19 -6.86 -15.02
N ASN A 142 -2.68 -5.63 -15.00
CA ASN A 142 -1.79 -5.11 -13.96
C ASN A 142 -2.37 -5.25 -12.54
N SER A 143 -3.70 -5.23 -12.38
CA SER A 143 -4.34 -5.46 -11.09
C SER A 143 -4.11 -6.88 -10.58
N PHE A 144 -4.16 -7.86 -11.48
CA PHE A 144 -3.91 -9.27 -11.16
C PHE A 144 -2.44 -9.49 -10.80
N LEU A 145 -1.52 -8.90 -11.56
CA LEU A 145 -0.09 -9.05 -11.29
C LEU A 145 0.36 -8.37 -9.98
N ASP A 146 -0.24 -7.23 -9.62
CA ASP A 146 -0.04 -6.62 -8.30
C ASP A 146 -0.67 -7.45 -7.16
N GLU A 147 -1.80 -8.12 -7.41
CA GLU A 147 -2.36 -9.11 -6.48
C GLU A 147 -1.37 -10.26 -6.28
N VAL A 148 -0.82 -10.84 -7.36
CA VAL A 148 0.16 -11.93 -7.30
C VAL A 148 1.40 -11.51 -6.51
N ARG A 149 1.92 -10.30 -6.73
CA ARG A 149 3.06 -9.75 -5.99
C ARG A 149 2.83 -9.68 -4.48
N LYS A 150 1.57 -9.44 -4.10
CA LYS A 150 1.11 -9.28 -2.72
C LYS A 150 0.57 -10.56 -2.09
N LEU A 151 0.47 -11.65 -2.86
CA LEU A 151 0.27 -12.99 -2.29
C LEU A 151 1.45 -13.42 -1.42
N GLY A 152 2.56 -12.67 -1.45
CA GLY A 152 3.71 -12.91 -0.60
C GLY A 152 3.50 -12.38 0.81
N THR A 153 4.17 -12.99 1.78
CA THR A 153 4.27 -12.46 3.16
C THR A 153 5.20 -11.27 3.27
N LYS A 154 6.01 -11.00 2.24
CA LYS A 154 6.67 -9.72 2.03
C LYS A 154 6.41 -9.26 0.61
N GLU A 155 6.36 -7.94 0.44
CA GLU A 155 6.07 -7.32 -0.83
C GLU A 155 7.26 -7.48 -1.80
N GLY A 156 7.02 -8.15 -2.93
CA GLY A 156 8.04 -8.29 -3.99
C GLY A 156 8.08 -7.10 -4.94
N LEU A 157 8.97 -7.18 -5.94
CA LEU A 157 9.07 -6.15 -6.99
C LEU A 157 7.96 -6.29 -8.02
N PHE A 158 7.48 -5.16 -8.53
CA PHE A 158 6.65 -5.10 -9.73
C PHE A 158 7.40 -4.40 -10.85
N ARG A 159 7.39 -4.98 -12.04
CA ARG A 159 7.87 -4.34 -13.27
C ARG A 159 6.88 -4.60 -14.40
N TYR A 160 6.80 -3.67 -15.34
CA TYR A 160 5.92 -3.78 -16.49
C TYR A 160 6.67 -3.42 -17.75
N SER A 161 6.56 -4.25 -18.77
CA SER A 161 7.26 -4.10 -20.05
C SER A 161 6.25 -4.08 -21.17
N THR A 162 6.27 -3.01 -21.96
CA THR A 162 5.42 -2.86 -23.16
C THR A 162 6.09 -3.43 -24.40
N GLN A 163 7.42 -3.54 -24.38
CA GLN A 163 8.23 -4.02 -25.49
C GLN A 163 9.15 -5.16 -25.05
N SER A 164 9.49 -6.07 -25.96
CA SER A 164 10.37 -7.21 -25.67
C SER A 164 11.76 -6.80 -25.16
N ALA A 165 12.29 -5.66 -25.62
CA ALA A 165 13.56 -5.13 -25.12
C ALA A 165 13.49 -4.67 -23.65
N GLU A 166 12.38 -4.03 -23.26
CA GLU A 166 12.12 -3.64 -21.86
C GLU A 166 11.89 -4.87 -20.97
N LEU A 167 11.33 -5.95 -21.51
CA LEU A 167 11.13 -7.21 -20.78
C LEU A 167 12.46 -7.79 -20.33
N GLN A 168 13.44 -7.85 -21.22
CA GLN A 168 14.76 -8.39 -20.90
C GLN A 168 15.46 -7.56 -19.82
N ASN A 169 15.40 -6.23 -19.91
CA ASN A 169 15.98 -5.33 -18.90
C ASN A 169 15.27 -5.47 -17.54
N ASN A 170 13.94 -5.40 -17.52
CA ASN A 170 13.16 -5.55 -16.29
C ASN A 170 13.34 -6.93 -15.65
N PHE A 171 13.50 -7.97 -16.45
CA PHE A 171 13.81 -9.31 -15.97
C PHE A 171 15.21 -9.38 -15.35
N ASN A 172 16.21 -8.79 -16.00
CA ASN A 172 17.56 -8.70 -15.45
C ASN A 172 17.59 -7.90 -14.15
N ASP A 173 16.98 -6.71 -14.09
CA ASP A 173 16.95 -5.87 -12.88
C ASP A 173 16.25 -6.58 -11.72
N MET A 174 15.13 -7.24 -12.00
CA MET A 174 14.36 -7.94 -10.98
C MET A 174 15.08 -9.21 -10.52
N PHE A 175 15.75 -9.92 -11.42
CA PHE A 175 16.59 -11.05 -11.08
C PHE A 175 17.79 -10.59 -10.24
N GLU A 176 18.51 -9.55 -10.66
CA GLU A 176 19.59 -8.96 -9.89
C GLU A 176 19.10 -8.56 -8.50
N TYR A 177 18.00 -7.83 -8.38
CA TYR A 177 17.41 -7.47 -7.09
C TYR A 177 17.04 -8.70 -6.25
N ALA A 178 16.32 -9.67 -6.79
CA ALA A 178 15.91 -10.87 -6.04
C ALA A 178 17.10 -11.74 -5.60
N MET A 179 18.22 -11.68 -6.36
CA MET A 179 19.46 -12.38 -6.04
C MET A 179 20.29 -11.67 -4.98
N SER A 180 20.20 -10.34 -4.91
CA SER A 180 21.17 -9.51 -4.17
C SER A 180 20.57 -8.76 -2.98
N ALA A 181 19.29 -8.39 -3.04
CA ALA A 181 18.64 -7.58 -2.02
C ALA A 181 18.47 -8.36 -0.73
N LYS A 182 19.13 -7.87 0.32
CA LYS A 182 19.01 -8.37 1.68
C LYS A 182 18.39 -7.28 2.55
N GLU A 183 17.51 -7.70 3.44
CA GLU A 183 16.95 -6.85 4.48
C GLU A 183 17.89 -6.83 5.68
N TYR A 184 18.18 -5.63 6.16
CA TYR A 184 19.06 -5.37 7.29
C TYR A 184 18.33 -4.56 8.32
N THR A 185 18.38 -5.01 9.57
CA THR A 185 17.79 -4.33 10.71
C THR A 185 18.89 -4.01 11.71
N ILE A 186 19.07 -2.75 12.07
CA ILE A 186 19.94 -2.37 13.18
C ILE A 186 19.11 -1.98 14.39
N VAL A 187 19.58 -2.34 15.58
CA VAL A 187 18.95 -1.95 16.84
C VAL A 187 19.91 -1.03 17.59
N ILE A 188 19.51 0.23 17.76
CA ILE A 188 20.26 1.25 18.51
C ILE A 188 19.34 1.81 19.57
N ASN A 189 19.74 1.69 20.85
CA ASN A 189 18.99 2.19 22.01
C ASN A 189 17.52 1.74 22.02
N ASN A 190 17.31 0.44 21.81
CA ASN A 190 16.00 -0.22 21.70
C ASN A 190 15.11 0.27 20.55
N GLN A 191 15.62 1.10 19.63
CA GLN A 191 14.94 1.49 18.41
C GLN A 191 15.47 0.65 17.25
N SER A 192 14.54 0.11 16.46
CA SER A 192 14.84 -0.74 15.30
C SER A 192 14.77 0.10 14.03
N TYR A 193 15.80 0.02 13.20
CA TYR A 193 15.87 0.70 11.91
C TYR A 193 16.08 -0.36 10.83
N THR A 194 15.22 -0.36 9.80
CA THR A 194 15.24 -1.36 8.72
C THR A 194 15.62 -0.70 7.39
N ALA A 195 16.50 -1.36 6.63
CA ALA A 195 16.92 -0.95 5.30
C ALA A 195 17.08 -2.17 4.39
N ASN A 196 16.86 -2.00 3.10
CA ASN A 196 17.10 -3.03 2.09
C ASN A 196 18.25 -2.60 1.20
N SER A 197 19.26 -3.46 1.05
CA SER A 197 20.41 -3.19 0.18
C SER A 197 20.76 -4.42 -0.63
N ASN A 198 21.08 -4.22 -1.90
CA ASN A 198 21.70 -5.22 -2.76
C ASN A 198 23.23 -5.20 -2.71
N GLU A 199 23.79 -4.35 -1.85
CA GLU A 199 25.21 -4.09 -1.83
C GLU A 199 25.91 -4.53 -0.55
N GLU A 200 27.23 -4.42 -0.58
CA GLU A 200 28.13 -4.64 0.55
C GLU A 200 27.98 -3.56 1.63
N THR A 201 27.34 -2.43 1.31
CA THR A 201 27.09 -1.38 2.29
C THR A 201 25.61 -1.04 2.39
N VAL A 202 25.19 -0.80 3.63
CA VAL A 202 23.83 -0.39 3.98
C VAL A 202 23.94 0.91 4.75
N GLY A 203 23.26 1.94 4.26
CA GLY A 203 23.20 3.21 4.93
C GLY A 203 21.98 3.29 5.86
N PHE A 204 22.19 3.78 7.07
CA PHE A 204 21.12 4.18 7.97
C PHE A 204 21.30 5.65 8.33
N LEU A 205 20.22 6.43 8.30
CA LEU A 205 20.27 7.86 8.60
C LEU A 205 19.54 8.11 9.90
N ILE A 206 20.27 8.24 10.99
CA ILE A 206 19.68 8.25 12.32
C ILE A 206 19.67 9.67 12.87
N ASN A 207 18.55 10.04 13.49
CA ASN A 207 18.40 11.34 14.11
C ASN A 207 19.13 11.35 15.48
N ASN A 208 19.94 12.39 15.71
CA ASN A 208 20.97 12.46 16.76
C ASN A 208 20.42 12.43 18.20
N ILE A 209 19.11 12.57 18.41
CA ILE A 209 18.51 12.80 19.74
C ILE A 209 18.80 11.66 20.74
N ASN A 210 19.12 10.45 20.25
CA ASN A 210 19.33 9.30 21.12
C ASN A 210 20.73 8.70 21.05
N ILE A 211 21.69 9.23 20.31
CA ILE A 211 23.04 8.62 20.23
C ILE A 211 23.87 9.13 21.43
N ASP A 212 23.60 8.60 22.63
CA ASP A 212 24.43 8.87 23.80
C ASP A 212 25.85 8.33 23.59
N ASN A 213 26.86 8.98 24.21
CA ASN A 213 28.26 8.54 24.23
C ASN A 213 28.48 7.10 24.76
N THR A 214 27.42 6.45 25.23
CA THR A 214 27.41 5.06 25.71
C THR A 214 27.19 4.04 24.61
N ILE A 215 26.91 4.45 23.36
CA ILE A 215 26.82 3.49 22.26
C ILE A 215 28.18 2.82 22.10
N THR A 216 28.19 1.50 22.33
CA THR A 216 29.34 0.66 22.10
C THR A 216 29.83 0.83 20.66
N ASN A 217 31.14 0.73 20.43
CA ASN A 217 31.76 0.79 19.10
C ASN A 217 31.25 -0.29 18.12
N GLU A 218 30.27 -1.11 18.50
CA GLU A 218 29.66 -2.17 17.71
C GLU A 218 28.12 -2.04 17.75
N ILE A 219 27.49 -2.29 16.61
CA ILE A 219 26.04 -2.40 16.44
C ILE A 219 25.65 -3.81 16.01
N ILE A 220 24.51 -4.30 16.48
CA ILE A 220 23.94 -5.58 16.05
C ILE A 220 23.11 -5.32 14.79
N VAL A 221 23.55 -5.92 13.70
CA VAL A 221 22.87 -5.93 12.40
C VAL A 221 22.21 -7.31 12.25
N ARG A 222 20.89 -7.34 12.16
CA ARG A 222 20.12 -8.54 11.90
C ARG A 222 19.81 -8.62 10.40
N SER A 223 20.08 -9.77 9.80
CA SER A 223 19.67 -10.09 8.42
C SER A 223 19.05 -11.49 8.38
N SER A 224 18.64 -11.95 7.20
CA SER A 224 18.22 -13.33 6.98
C SER A 224 19.31 -14.36 7.31
N ASP A 225 20.57 -13.94 7.29
CA ASP A 225 21.73 -14.81 7.44
C ASP A 225 22.20 -14.89 8.91
N GLY A 226 21.54 -14.16 9.82
CA GLY A 226 21.82 -14.14 11.25
C GLY A 226 22.05 -12.74 11.80
N GLU A 227 22.59 -12.67 13.01
CA GLU A 227 22.99 -11.43 13.65
C GLU A 227 24.51 -11.26 13.52
N ILE A 228 24.94 -10.10 13.01
CA ILE A 228 26.35 -9.74 12.87
C ILE A 228 26.60 -8.49 13.70
N LYS A 229 27.65 -8.53 14.53
CA LYS A 229 28.17 -7.32 15.18
C LYS A 229 29.10 -6.62 14.21
N VAL A 230 28.78 -5.39 13.85
CA VAL A 230 29.57 -4.58 12.92
C VAL A 230 30.09 -3.36 13.67
N PRO A 231 31.38 -2.99 13.50
CA PRO A 231 31.88 -1.76 14.09
C PRO A 231 31.08 -0.57 13.57
N LEU A 232 30.70 0.31 14.48
CA LEU A 232 29.98 1.52 14.17
C LEU A 232 30.94 2.59 13.64
N GLU A 233 30.99 2.78 12.32
CA GLU A 233 31.70 3.91 11.71
C GLU A 233 30.74 5.10 11.59
N LEU A 234 30.81 6.04 12.51
CA LEU A 234 30.11 7.32 12.40
C LEU A 234 30.83 8.20 11.37
N LYS A 235 30.17 8.49 10.25
CA LYS A 235 30.67 9.47 9.28
C LYS A 235 30.23 10.86 9.69
N GLU A 236 31.19 11.69 10.11
CA GLU A 236 30.94 13.11 10.43
C GLU A 236 30.52 13.91 9.19
N ASN A 237 31.02 13.53 8.01
CA ASN A 237 30.70 14.17 6.74
C ASN A 237 29.83 13.26 5.88
N ILE A 238 28.53 13.59 5.80
CA ILE A 238 27.56 12.88 4.95
C ILE A 238 27.74 13.35 3.51
N SER A 239 27.76 12.43 2.54
CA SER A 239 27.89 12.83 1.13
C SER A 239 26.62 13.56 0.67
N PRO A 240 26.74 14.61 -0.16
CA PRO A 240 25.59 15.30 -0.76
C PRO A 240 24.54 14.35 -1.38
N LEU A 241 24.98 13.26 -2.01
CA LEU A 241 24.08 12.27 -2.64
C LEU A 241 23.27 11.49 -1.61
N GLN A 242 23.86 11.13 -0.46
CA GLN A 242 23.14 10.46 0.63
C GLN A 242 22.06 11.37 1.22
N VAL A 243 22.36 12.66 1.39
CA VAL A 243 21.41 13.66 1.90
C VAL A 243 20.24 13.84 0.94
N VAL A 244 20.51 13.99 -0.37
CA VAL A 244 19.45 14.13 -1.39
C VAL A 244 18.56 12.88 -1.44
N ARG A 245 19.14 11.68 -1.37
CA ARG A 245 18.37 10.43 -1.31
C ARG A 245 17.46 10.35 -0.07
N ALA A 246 17.92 10.87 1.07
CA ALA A 246 17.11 10.93 2.29
C ALA A 246 15.98 11.97 2.18
N LEU A 247 16.25 13.14 1.61
CA LEU A 247 15.23 14.16 1.33
C LEU A 247 14.11 13.63 0.43
N ASN A 248 14.44 12.75 -0.52
CA ASN A 248 13.44 12.16 -1.42
C ASN A 248 12.36 11.36 -0.67
N LEU A 249 12.60 10.97 0.58
CA LEU A 249 11.66 10.20 1.39
C LEU A 249 10.76 11.06 2.29
N ILE A 250 11.00 12.38 2.40
CA ILE A 250 10.16 13.26 3.24
C ILE A 250 8.87 13.64 2.51
N SER A 251 7.74 13.55 3.25
CA SER A 251 6.48 14.22 2.92
C SER A 251 6.28 15.48 3.78
N PRO A 252 6.05 16.66 3.19
CA PRO A 252 5.79 17.90 3.92
C PRO A 252 4.35 18.00 4.43
N ASP A 253 4.20 18.53 5.64
CA ASP A 253 2.89 18.76 6.27
C ASP A 253 2.28 20.12 5.93
N ASP A 254 3.12 21.11 5.62
CA ASP A 254 2.67 22.47 5.34
C ASP A 254 3.58 23.19 4.32
N LYS A 255 3.17 24.40 3.93
CA LYS A 255 3.92 25.22 2.98
C LYS A 255 5.30 25.62 3.50
N GLU A 256 5.44 25.77 4.82
CA GLU A 256 6.73 26.13 5.43
C GLU A 256 7.72 24.98 5.31
N SER A 257 7.27 23.76 5.62
CA SER A 257 8.00 22.51 5.44
C SER A 257 8.45 22.30 4.00
N VAL A 258 7.56 22.58 3.02
CA VAL A 258 7.94 22.55 1.58
C VAL A 258 9.08 23.52 1.31
N GLN A 259 8.98 24.75 1.82
CA GLN A 259 10.01 25.76 1.62
C GLN A 259 11.32 25.36 2.29
N GLN A 260 11.27 24.78 3.50
CA GLN A 260 12.43 24.25 4.20
C GLN A 260 13.10 23.12 3.40
N ILE A 261 12.33 22.16 2.88
CA ILE A 261 12.85 21.07 2.02
C ILE A 261 13.56 21.66 0.80
N ARG A 262 12.92 22.60 0.09
CA ARG A 262 13.52 23.21 -1.12
C ARG A 262 14.76 24.02 -0.80
N THR A 263 14.71 24.88 0.22
CA THR A 263 15.87 25.66 0.65
C THR A 263 17.03 24.75 1.03
N TYR A 264 16.76 23.67 1.76
CA TYR A 264 17.78 22.70 2.13
C TYR A 264 18.30 21.94 0.90
N LEU A 265 17.42 21.50 -0.01
CA LEU A 265 17.79 20.83 -1.26
C LEU A 265 18.76 21.66 -2.11
N TYR A 266 18.53 22.97 -2.22
CA TYR A 266 19.41 23.89 -2.96
C TYR A 266 20.69 24.26 -2.19
N SER A 267 20.71 24.11 -0.87
CA SER A 267 21.92 24.27 -0.06
C SER A 267 22.93 23.12 -0.25
N ILE A 268 22.47 22.00 -0.81
CA ILE A 268 23.33 20.84 -1.08
C ILE A 268 24.17 21.11 -2.32
N ILE A 269 25.44 21.46 -2.07
CA ILE A 269 26.44 21.72 -3.10
C ILE A 269 27.26 20.44 -3.34
N PRO A 270 27.50 20.06 -4.61
CA PRO A 270 28.41 18.96 -4.93
C PRO A 270 29.81 19.25 -4.37
N THR A 271 30.34 18.34 -3.55
CA THR A 271 31.70 18.45 -3.03
C THR A 271 32.72 18.19 -4.14
N GLY A 272 33.88 18.83 -4.10
CA GLY A 272 34.92 18.74 -5.14
C GLY A 272 35.39 17.31 -5.47
N ASN A 273 35.21 16.36 -4.54
CA ASN A 273 35.62 14.96 -4.69
C ASN A 273 34.58 14.06 -5.39
N MET A 274 33.40 14.59 -5.76
CA MET A 274 32.38 13.79 -6.47
C MET A 274 32.76 13.54 -7.92
N ASN A 275 32.58 12.30 -8.36
CA ASN A 275 32.77 11.94 -9.76
C ASN A 275 31.63 12.50 -10.63
N LEU A 276 31.80 12.53 -11.96
CA LEU A 276 30.81 13.09 -12.87
C LEU A 276 29.45 12.36 -12.81
N THR A 277 29.49 11.03 -12.65
CA THR A 277 28.28 10.19 -12.58
C THR A 277 27.45 10.51 -11.34
N GLU A 278 28.08 10.64 -10.18
CA GLU A 278 27.44 11.02 -8.92
C GLU A 278 26.82 12.41 -8.99
N LYS A 279 27.48 13.35 -9.70
CA LYS A 279 26.94 14.69 -9.91
C LYS A 279 25.68 14.68 -10.77
N LEU A 280 25.68 13.91 -11.85
CA LEU A 280 24.50 13.75 -12.71
C LEU A 280 23.34 13.11 -11.96
N GLU A 281 23.61 12.06 -11.19
CA GLU A 281 22.60 11.39 -10.37
C GLU A 281 22.02 12.34 -9.30
N LEU A 282 22.89 13.09 -8.61
CA LEU A 282 22.47 14.07 -7.61
C LEU A 282 21.53 15.14 -8.22
N GLU A 283 21.88 15.68 -9.39
CA GLU A 283 21.04 16.69 -10.06
C GLU A 283 19.73 16.09 -10.55
N GLN A 284 19.71 14.84 -11.03
CA GLN A 284 18.48 14.16 -11.40
C GLN A 284 17.52 14.04 -10.20
N ILE A 285 18.00 13.53 -9.06
CA ILE A 285 17.15 13.36 -7.88
C ILE A 285 16.70 14.73 -7.33
N LYS A 286 17.54 15.76 -7.39
CA LYS A 286 17.14 17.13 -7.01
C LYS A 286 15.97 17.64 -7.85
N ASN A 287 15.99 17.43 -9.17
CA ASN A 287 14.89 17.83 -10.04
C ASN A 287 13.58 17.10 -9.69
N GLU A 288 13.64 15.79 -9.46
CA GLU A 288 12.48 15.00 -9.06
C GLU A 288 11.85 15.50 -7.75
N ILE A 289 12.68 15.85 -6.75
CA ILE A 289 12.22 16.40 -5.47
C ILE A 289 11.59 17.79 -5.69
N ASP A 290 12.22 18.67 -6.48
CA ASP A 290 11.71 20.03 -6.70
C ASP A 290 10.35 20.03 -7.40
N GLU A 291 10.17 19.20 -8.43
CA GLU A 291 8.89 19.03 -9.12
C GLU A 291 7.78 18.61 -8.15
N ARG A 292 8.07 17.62 -7.29
CA ARG A 292 7.13 17.17 -6.26
C ARG A 292 6.81 18.28 -5.25
N MET A 293 7.80 19.05 -4.81
CA MET A 293 7.60 20.16 -3.86
C MET A 293 6.81 21.33 -4.47
N MET A 294 6.94 21.57 -5.78
CA MET A 294 6.13 22.54 -6.50
C MET A 294 4.65 22.12 -6.53
N GLU A 295 4.37 20.83 -6.68
CA GLU A 295 2.99 20.31 -6.60
C GLU A 295 2.36 20.56 -5.22
N TYR A 296 3.09 20.27 -4.14
CA TYR A 296 2.67 20.60 -2.78
C TYR A 296 2.39 22.10 -2.60
N THR A 297 3.27 22.96 -3.11
CA THR A 297 3.12 24.42 -3.02
C THR A 297 1.82 24.90 -3.67
N ASN A 298 1.50 24.35 -4.85
CA ASN A 298 0.29 24.67 -5.57
C ASN A 298 -0.95 24.27 -4.77
N LEU A 299 -0.94 23.09 -4.17
CA LEU A 299 -2.06 22.60 -3.36
C LEU A 299 -2.26 23.40 -2.08
N PHE A 300 -1.20 23.70 -1.34
CA PHE A 300 -1.30 24.54 -0.15
C PHE A 300 -1.78 25.96 -0.46
N THR A 301 -1.44 26.49 -1.64
CA THR A 301 -1.91 27.80 -2.09
C THR A 301 -3.40 27.76 -2.43
N GLN A 302 -3.87 26.72 -3.13
CA GLN A 302 -5.30 26.51 -3.39
C GLN A 302 -6.10 26.42 -2.08
N ILE A 303 -5.59 25.70 -1.08
CA ILE A 303 -6.20 25.62 0.26
C ILE A 303 -6.30 27.01 0.91
N LYS A 304 -5.21 27.80 0.89
CA LYS A 304 -5.19 29.15 1.49
C LYS A 304 -6.13 30.14 0.80
N MET A 305 -6.34 30.01 -0.51
CA MET A 305 -7.25 30.87 -1.27
C MET A 305 -8.73 30.59 -1.01
N GLY A 306 -9.06 29.71 -0.06
CA GLY A 306 -10.44 29.30 0.20
C GLY A 306 -11.05 28.48 -0.95
N GLN A 307 -10.24 28.14 -1.96
CA GLN A 307 -10.58 27.14 -2.95
C GLN A 307 -10.43 25.79 -2.26
N VAL A 308 -11.46 25.42 -1.50
CA VAL A 308 -11.60 24.06 -0.99
C VAL A 308 -12.67 23.33 -1.80
N PRO A 309 -12.46 23.06 -3.11
CA PRO A 309 -12.98 21.81 -3.62
C PRO A 309 -12.23 20.71 -2.87
N GLU A 310 -12.98 19.85 -2.21
CA GLU A 310 -12.58 18.55 -1.67
C GLU A 310 -11.43 17.85 -2.45
N GLN A 311 -11.39 18.02 -3.78
CA GLN A 311 -10.31 17.63 -4.70
C GLN A 311 -8.89 18.08 -4.29
N VAL A 312 -8.72 19.25 -3.66
CA VAL A 312 -7.42 19.77 -3.24
C VAL A 312 -6.93 19.08 -1.96
N LYS A 313 -7.85 18.83 -1.01
CA LYS A 313 -7.57 18.02 0.18
C LYS A 313 -7.26 16.58 -0.21
N LEU A 314 -7.97 16.05 -1.19
CA LEU A 314 -7.74 14.73 -1.78
C LEU A 314 -6.37 14.63 -2.46
N LYS A 315 -5.99 15.60 -3.29
CA LYS A 315 -4.64 15.65 -3.89
C LYS A 315 -3.54 15.80 -2.84
N LEU A 316 -3.77 16.58 -1.80
CA LEU A 316 -2.81 16.74 -0.70
C LEU A 316 -2.64 15.43 0.08
N SER A 317 -3.74 14.77 0.41
CA SER A 317 -3.74 13.44 1.03
C SER A 317 -3.06 12.41 0.13
N ALA A 318 -3.37 12.40 -1.17
CA ALA A 318 -2.72 11.51 -2.14
C ALA A 318 -1.21 11.77 -2.27
N LEU A 319 -0.74 13.02 -2.20
CA LEU A 319 0.69 13.35 -2.19
C LEU A 319 1.37 12.98 -0.87
N ARG A 320 0.73 13.24 0.28
CA ARG A 320 1.26 12.79 1.59
C ARG A 320 1.36 11.27 1.63
N HIS A 321 0.34 10.63 1.07
CA HIS A 321 0.31 9.20 0.89
C HIS A 321 1.16 8.69 -0.28
N ASP A 322 1.67 9.53 -1.18
CA ASP A 322 2.64 9.11 -2.21
C ASP A 322 3.95 8.63 -1.59
N ALA A 323 4.26 9.07 -0.36
CA ALA A 323 5.39 8.53 0.39
C ALA A 323 5.04 7.27 1.21
N THR A 324 3.75 6.90 1.35
CA THR A 324 3.30 5.73 2.13
C THR A 324 2.64 4.62 1.31
N PHE A 325 2.14 4.90 0.11
CA PHE A 325 1.65 3.88 -0.81
C PHE A 325 2.83 3.24 -1.53
N ALA A 326 2.99 1.94 -1.37
CA ALA A 326 3.99 1.19 -2.12
C ALA A 326 3.71 1.14 -3.64
N ASN A 327 2.50 1.53 -4.11
CA ASN A 327 2.08 1.43 -5.52
C ASN A 327 1.28 2.66 -6.03
N ALA A 328 1.89 3.46 -6.90
CA ALA A 328 1.31 4.64 -7.56
C ALA A 328 0.08 4.36 -8.46
N GLN A 329 -0.14 3.12 -8.93
CA GLN A 329 -1.34 2.77 -9.70
C GLN A 329 -2.60 2.69 -8.82
N ARG A 330 -2.47 2.19 -7.58
CA ARG A 330 -3.61 2.13 -6.63
C ARG A 330 -4.09 3.52 -6.25
N ARG A 331 -3.14 4.45 -6.10
CA ARG A 331 -3.41 5.88 -5.96
C ARG A 331 -4.26 6.42 -7.12
N LYS A 332 -3.81 6.25 -8.38
CA LYS A 332 -4.58 6.68 -9.55
C LYS A 332 -5.98 6.07 -9.58
N LYS A 333 -6.15 4.81 -9.16
CA LYS A 333 -7.46 4.13 -9.12
C LYS A 333 -8.35 4.66 -7.99
N LEU A 334 -7.80 4.94 -6.81
CA LEU A 334 -8.51 5.60 -5.72
C LEU A 334 -8.97 6.99 -6.15
N ASP A 335 -8.07 7.80 -6.70
CA ASP A 335 -8.38 9.14 -7.20
C ASP A 335 -9.45 9.09 -8.29
N LEU A 336 -9.37 8.12 -9.22
CA LEU A 336 -10.41 7.91 -10.23
C LEU A 336 -11.76 7.55 -9.60
N ARG A 337 -11.80 6.73 -8.54
CA ARG A 337 -13.05 6.38 -7.84
C ARG A 337 -13.62 7.57 -7.11
N ILE A 338 -12.78 8.32 -6.39
CA ILE A 338 -13.21 9.50 -5.67
C ILE A 338 -13.73 10.55 -6.65
N ASN A 339 -13.02 10.80 -7.75
CA ASN A 339 -13.48 11.71 -8.81
C ASN A 339 -14.77 11.24 -9.47
N LYS A 340 -14.91 9.93 -9.76
CA LYS A 340 -16.17 9.37 -10.28
C LYS A 340 -17.33 9.54 -9.30
N ASN A 341 -17.09 9.34 -8.01
CA ASN A 341 -18.10 9.55 -6.98
C ASN A 341 -18.50 11.02 -6.91
N VAL A 342 -17.54 11.94 -6.84
CA VAL A 342 -17.78 13.40 -6.87
C VAL A 342 -18.54 13.81 -8.13
N ASP A 343 -18.16 13.29 -9.30
CA ASP A 343 -18.84 13.58 -10.56
C ASP A 343 -20.27 13.04 -10.59
N TYR A 344 -20.48 11.82 -10.08
CA TYR A 344 -21.81 11.25 -9.91
C TYR A 344 -22.67 12.14 -9.02
N PHE A 345 -22.14 12.61 -7.88
CA PHE A 345 -22.86 13.51 -6.97
C PHE A 345 -23.14 14.89 -7.55
N ARG A 346 -22.27 15.40 -8.44
CA ARG A 346 -22.50 16.67 -9.13
C ARG A 346 -23.55 16.55 -10.23
N LYS A 347 -23.54 15.44 -10.96
CA LYS A 347 -24.44 15.20 -12.10
C LYS A 347 -25.82 14.76 -11.66
N THR A 348 -25.91 14.01 -10.57
CA THR A 348 -27.16 13.54 -10.02
C THR A 348 -27.63 14.51 -8.94
N ASP A 349 -28.78 15.16 -9.15
CA ASP A 349 -29.42 16.01 -8.13
C ASP A 349 -30.01 15.14 -7.01
N ILE A 350 -29.14 14.50 -6.23
CA ILE A 350 -29.55 13.61 -5.13
C ILE A 350 -30.39 14.37 -4.11
N SER A 351 -30.08 15.65 -3.86
CA SER A 351 -30.87 16.47 -2.95
C SER A 351 -32.30 16.65 -3.46
N GLY A 352 -32.47 17.03 -4.73
CA GLY A 352 -33.79 17.15 -5.34
C GLY A 352 -34.56 15.83 -5.37
N ILE A 353 -33.87 14.70 -5.64
CA ILE A 353 -34.48 13.36 -5.59
C ILE A 353 -34.96 13.03 -4.17
N LEU A 354 -34.12 13.25 -3.14
CA LEU A 354 -34.47 12.96 -1.76
C LEU A 354 -35.59 13.87 -1.23
N ASP A 355 -35.58 15.14 -1.60
CA ASP A 355 -36.62 16.10 -1.22
C ASP A 355 -37.96 15.84 -1.93
N GLY A 356 -37.91 15.46 -3.21
CA GLY A 356 -39.08 14.98 -3.95
C GLY A 356 -39.65 13.72 -3.31
N TYR A 357 -38.79 12.72 -3.10
CA TYR A 357 -39.16 11.46 -2.46
C TYR A 357 -39.80 11.68 -1.07
N LYS A 358 -39.23 12.56 -0.24
CA LYS A 358 -39.80 12.89 1.08
C LYS A 358 -41.22 13.47 1.01
N LYS A 359 -41.55 14.22 -0.06
CA LYS A 359 -42.90 14.77 -0.29
C LYS A 359 -43.87 13.71 -0.80
N ASP A 360 -43.36 12.68 -1.47
CA ASP A 360 -44.15 11.59 -2.06
C ASP A 360 -44.55 10.51 -1.03
N ILE A 361 -43.99 10.54 0.18
CA ILE A 361 -44.39 9.64 1.27
C ILE A 361 -45.82 10.01 1.70
N ASP A 362 -46.74 9.07 1.51
CA ASP A 362 -48.14 9.26 1.87
C ASP A 362 -48.39 9.18 3.39
N GLN A 363 -49.61 9.51 3.79
CA GLN A 363 -49.99 9.50 5.20
C GLN A 363 -49.84 8.11 5.84
N GLN A 364 -50.08 7.04 5.07
CA GLN A 364 -49.95 5.67 5.57
C GLN A 364 -48.49 5.32 5.85
N GLY A 365 -47.57 5.62 4.92
CA GLY A 365 -46.13 5.43 5.11
C GLY A 365 -45.60 6.18 6.33
N TRP A 366 -46.05 7.43 6.55
CA TRP A 366 -45.70 8.17 7.78
C TRP A 366 -46.27 7.55 9.05
N ASN A 367 -47.49 7.00 9.00
CA ASN A 367 -48.09 6.29 10.14
C ASN A 367 -47.32 5.01 10.46
N ASP A 368 -46.89 4.26 9.44
CA ASP A 368 -46.11 3.03 9.60
C ASP A 368 -44.73 3.33 10.21
N ILE A 369 -44.03 4.36 9.73
CA ILE A 369 -42.76 4.83 10.33
C ILE A 369 -42.97 5.23 11.80
N LYS A 370 -44.07 5.93 12.10
CA LYS A 370 -44.38 6.40 13.46
C LYS A 370 -44.67 5.26 14.43
N GLN A 371 -45.24 4.15 13.98
CA GLN A 371 -45.47 2.96 14.82
C GLN A 371 -44.16 2.30 15.27
N GLN A 372 -43.10 2.41 14.46
CA GLN A 372 -41.77 1.83 14.73
C GLN A 372 -40.87 2.73 15.60
N LYS A 373 -41.37 3.91 16.01
CA LYS A 373 -40.64 4.91 16.80
C LYS A 373 -39.90 4.36 18.04
N PRO A 374 -40.52 3.54 18.93
CA PRO A 374 -39.88 3.16 20.19
C PRO A 374 -38.69 2.20 20.00
N ASP A 375 -38.63 1.50 18.87
CA ASP A 375 -37.65 0.44 18.64
C ASP A 375 -36.35 0.95 17.99
N TRP A 376 -36.39 2.14 17.38
CA TRP A 376 -35.29 2.67 16.57
C TRP A 376 -34.94 4.11 16.94
N ILE A 377 -34.06 4.24 17.94
CA ILE A 377 -33.58 5.53 18.46
C ILE A 377 -32.06 5.61 18.24
N CYS A 378 -31.60 6.71 17.65
CA CYS A 378 -30.17 6.99 17.52
C CYS A 378 -29.56 7.28 18.89
N THR A 379 -28.49 6.56 19.23
CA THR A 379 -27.81 6.65 20.53
C THR A 379 -27.22 8.04 20.81
N TYR A 380 -26.77 8.75 19.77
CA TYR A 380 -26.05 10.02 19.92
C TYR A 380 -26.96 11.25 19.79
N SER A 381 -27.86 11.27 18.81
CA SER A 381 -28.77 12.40 18.61
C SER A 381 -30.06 12.29 19.43
N ASN A 382 -30.38 11.11 19.95
CA ASN A 382 -31.68 10.76 20.55
C ASN A 382 -32.87 10.94 19.59
N ASP A 383 -32.62 11.12 18.30
CA ASP A 383 -33.67 11.15 17.29
C ASP A 383 -34.13 9.73 16.99
N ASP A 384 -35.43 9.52 17.04
CA ASP A 384 -36.06 8.30 16.54
C ASP A 384 -36.17 8.30 15.00
N ILE A 385 -36.47 7.13 14.43
CA ILE A 385 -36.60 6.94 12.98
C ILE A 385 -37.58 7.93 12.32
N TYR A 386 -38.67 8.31 13.00
CA TYR A 386 -39.67 9.24 12.47
C TYR A 386 -39.13 10.67 12.43
N GLU A 387 -38.56 11.15 13.54
CA GLU A 387 -37.96 12.48 13.62
C GLU A 387 -36.76 12.61 12.67
N MET A 388 -35.91 11.59 12.58
CA MET A 388 -34.78 11.56 11.65
C MET A 388 -35.27 11.65 10.19
N MET A 389 -36.24 10.81 9.80
CA MET A 389 -36.77 10.84 8.43
C MET A 389 -37.50 12.13 8.08
N ARG A 390 -38.09 12.80 9.08
CA ARG A 390 -38.82 14.06 8.94
C ARG A 390 -37.91 15.28 8.94
N LYS A 391 -36.84 15.33 9.74
CA LYS A 391 -35.94 16.49 9.85
C LYS A 391 -35.08 16.65 8.60
N THR A 392 -34.41 15.58 8.18
CA THR A 392 -33.48 15.60 7.05
C THR A 392 -33.90 14.62 5.96
N SER A 393 -33.52 14.89 4.72
CA SER A 393 -33.84 14.03 3.58
C SER A 393 -32.72 13.03 3.29
N ASP A 394 -31.50 13.27 3.79
CA ASP A 394 -30.27 12.52 3.53
C ASP A 394 -29.73 11.72 4.73
N ASN A 395 -30.44 11.68 5.86
CA ASN A 395 -30.06 10.87 7.01
C ASN A 395 -30.80 9.52 7.02
N ILE A 396 -30.12 8.49 7.52
CA ILE A 396 -30.57 7.11 7.62
C ILE A 396 -30.10 6.50 8.94
N MET A 397 -30.87 5.54 9.44
CA MET A 397 -30.52 4.76 10.62
C MET A 397 -29.56 3.63 10.24
N CYS A 398 -28.47 3.52 10.98
CA CYS A 398 -27.42 2.55 10.73
C CYS A 398 -27.02 1.80 12.00
N LEU A 399 -26.36 0.67 11.79
CA LEU A 399 -25.66 -0.11 12.80
C LEU A 399 -24.17 0.21 12.75
N GLY A 400 -23.57 0.44 13.91
CA GLY A 400 -22.12 0.58 14.02
C GLY A 400 -21.41 -0.74 13.64
N ILE A 401 -20.29 -0.64 12.93
CA ILE A 401 -19.42 -1.78 12.64
C ILE A 401 -17.95 -1.40 12.82
N LEU A 402 -17.15 -2.41 13.13
CA LEU A 402 -15.69 -2.35 13.08
C LEU A 402 -15.23 -3.15 11.87
N ILE A 403 -14.59 -2.47 10.94
CA ILE A 403 -14.00 -3.10 9.75
C ILE A 403 -12.50 -2.86 9.70
N GLU A 404 -11.78 -3.89 9.30
CA GLU A 404 -10.39 -3.83 8.90
C GLU A 404 -10.35 -3.53 7.39
N ARG A 405 -9.62 -2.47 7.02
CA ARG A 405 -9.47 -2.04 5.62
C ARG A 405 -8.04 -2.31 5.18
N ASN A 406 -7.90 -3.15 4.17
CA ASN A 406 -6.65 -3.30 3.42
C ASN A 406 -6.73 -2.41 2.17
N GLU A 407 -5.61 -1.86 1.70
CA GLU A 407 -5.48 -1.19 0.40
C GLU A 407 -6.14 -1.95 -0.75
N GLU A 408 -6.26 -3.27 -0.67
CA GLU A 408 -7.02 -4.08 -1.62
C GLU A 408 -8.49 -3.64 -1.78
N ALA A 409 -9.10 -2.96 -0.82
CA ALA A 409 -10.48 -2.49 -0.93
C ALA A 409 -10.65 -1.47 -2.08
N ILE A 410 -9.55 -0.76 -2.41
CA ILE A 410 -9.46 0.21 -3.51
C ILE A 410 -9.49 -0.50 -4.87
N THR A 411 -9.04 -1.75 -4.98
CA THR A 411 -9.04 -2.50 -6.23
C THR A 411 -10.20 -3.49 -6.29
N SER A 412 -10.41 -4.21 -5.18
CA SER A 412 -11.40 -5.26 -4.96
C SER A 412 -12.14 -5.06 -3.61
N PRO A 413 -13.32 -4.43 -3.65
CA PRO A 413 -14.17 -4.17 -2.49
C PRO A 413 -14.38 -5.37 -1.56
N THR A 414 -14.51 -6.57 -2.13
CA THR A 414 -14.84 -7.81 -1.40
C THR A 414 -13.64 -8.48 -0.73
N LYS A 415 -12.42 -8.21 -1.18
CA LYS A 415 -11.20 -8.81 -0.59
C LYS A 415 -10.58 -7.92 0.48
N GLY A 416 -10.66 -6.59 0.30
CA GLY A 416 -9.97 -5.65 1.18
C GLY A 416 -10.79 -5.12 2.35
N LEU A 417 -12.05 -5.51 2.50
CA LEU A 417 -12.85 -5.20 3.69
C LEU A 417 -13.11 -6.48 4.48
N LYS A 418 -12.70 -6.47 5.74
CA LYS A 418 -12.97 -7.56 6.68
C LYS A 418 -13.78 -7.02 7.85
N LEU A 419 -14.97 -7.59 8.04
CA LEU A 419 -15.79 -7.30 9.20
C LEU A 419 -15.15 -7.93 10.44
N ILE A 420 -14.81 -7.09 11.41
CA ILE A 420 -14.20 -7.52 12.68
C ILE A 420 -15.27 -7.66 13.75
N ASN A 421 -16.13 -6.65 13.88
CA ASN A 421 -17.19 -6.67 14.87
C ASN A 421 -18.43 -5.91 14.37
N VAL A 422 -19.59 -6.33 14.86
CA VAL A 422 -20.87 -5.65 14.66
C VAL A 422 -21.30 -5.09 16.00
N SER A 423 -21.57 -3.80 16.04
CA SER A 423 -21.99 -3.12 17.25
C SER A 423 -23.51 -3.17 17.40
N ASN A 424 -24.02 -3.22 18.63
CA ASN A 424 -25.45 -3.09 18.91
C ASN A 424 -25.92 -1.62 18.99
N THR A 425 -24.99 -0.68 18.81
CA THR A 425 -25.25 0.75 18.85
C THR A 425 -25.92 1.18 17.54
N ILE A 426 -27.15 1.66 17.68
CA ILE A 426 -27.90 2.29 16.61
C ILE A 426 -27.42 3.74 16.50
N ILE A 427 -26.97 4.13 15.31
CA ILE A 427 -26.41 5.45 15.03
C ILE A 427 -27.00 6.00 13.73
N SER A 428 -27.40 7.28 13.73
CA SER A 428 -27.78 7.96 12.49
C SER A 428 -26.53 8.26 11.67
N TYR A 429 -26.65 8.22 10.34
CA TYR A 429 -25.52 8.51 9.46
C TYR A 429 -24.89 9.90 9.75
N ASP A 430 -25.71 10.94 9.97
CA ASP A 430 -25.20 12.27 10.32
C ASP A 430 -24.39 12.28 11.62
N SER A 431 -24.85 11.55 12.66
CA SER A 431 -24.15 11.46 13.94
C SER A 431 -22.81 10.75 13.78
N PHE A 432 -22.76 9.70 12.95
CA PHE A 432 -21.53 9.00 12.61
C PHE A 432 -20.53 9.92 11.89
N ILE A 433 -20.99 10.68 10.88
CA ILE A 433 -20.14 11.62 10.16
C ILE A 433 -19.63 12.74 11.07
N ALA A 434 -20.49 13.30 11.93
CA ALA A 434 -20.08 14.31 12.90
C ALA A 434 -19.02 13.78 13.87
N ALA A 435 -19.23 12.57 14.42
CA ALA A 435 -18.28 11.92 15.31
C ALA A 435 -16.94 11.67 14.61
N MET A 436 -16.96 11.24 13.34
CA MET A 436 -15.75 11.03 12.55
C MET A 436 -15.00 12.33 12.25
N ASN A 437 -15.71 13.41 11.91
CA ASN A 437 -15.10 14.72 11.68
C ASN A 437 -14.45 15.26 12.96
N LEU A 438 -15.13 15.09 14.11
CA LEU A 438 -14.56 15.42 15.41
C LEU A 438 -13.35 14.55 15.73
N ALA A 439 -13.41 13.25 15.42
CA ALA A 439 -12.28 12.36 15.58
C ALA A 439 -11.11 12.94 14.78
N LYS A 440 -11.27 13.17 13.46
CA LYS A 440 -10.27 13.73 12.54
C LYS A 440 -9.60 15.01 13.03
N THR A 441 -10.34 15.91 13.69
CA THR A 441 -9.78 17.16 14.22
C THR A 441 -9.06 16.99 15.55
N THR A 442 -9.43 15.99 16.35
CA THR A 442 -8.97 15.86 17.74
C THR A 442 -7.75 14.96 17.87
N GLN A 443 -7.60 13.90 17.06
CA GLN A 443 -6.37 13.09 17.12
C GLN A 443 -5.35 13.68 16.14
N THR A 444 -4.43 14.49 16.70
CA THR A 444 -3.27 15.07 16.01
C THR A 444 -2.21 14.04 15.60
N ASN A 445 -2.38 12.77 15.99
CA ASN A 445 -1.53 11.68 15.56
C ASN A 445 -2.20 10.99 14.36
N ASP A 446 -1.56 11.07 13.20
CA ASP A 446 -2.03 10.64 11.87
C ASP A 446 -2.49 9.17 11.73
N ASN A 447 -2.56 8.36 12.80
CA ASN A 447 -2.60 6.89 12.68
C ASN A 447 -3.94 6.18 13.01
N ASN A 448 -5.04 6.87 13.36
CA ASN A 448 -6.13 6.19 14.10
C ASN A 448 -7.57 6.22 13.52
N TYR A 449 -7.78 6.54 12.23
CA TYR A 449 -9.13 6.56 11.63
C TYR A 449 -9.48 5.38 10.71
N GLY A 450 -8.81 4.23 10.89
CA GLY A 450 -9.09 3.02 10.10
C GLY A 450 -8.43 3.00 8.72
N GLN A 451 -7.18 3.47 8.64
CA GLN A 451 -6.34 3.52 7.44
C GLN A 451 -6.13 2.15 6.77
N PHE A 452 -5.72 2.18 5.50
CA PHE A 452 -5.54 1.01 4.65
C PHE A 452 -4.36 0.07 5.02
N ASN A 453 -3.56 0.39 6.05
CA ASN A 453 -2.28 -0.28 6.33
C ASN A 453 -2.07 -0.74 7.79
N GLY A 454 -3.10 -1.27 8.46
CA GLY A 454 -2.88 -1.96 9.72
C GLY A 454 -4.01 -2.88 10.16
N ILE A 455 -3.66 -3.95 10.88
CA ILE A 455 -4.57 -4.66 11.81
C ILE A 455 -4.82 -3.70 12.97
N ASN A 456 -5.56 -2.63 12.72
CA ASN A 456 -5.70 -1.56 13.69
C ASN A 456 -7.07 -1.60 14.33
N ASP A 457 -7.03 -1.65 15.65
CA ASP A 457 -8.10 -1.37 16.60
C ASP A 457 -8.58 0.10 16.54
N ALA A 458 -8.39 0.76 15.39
CA ALA A 458 -8.67 2.15 15.12
C ALA A 458 -10.16 2.36 14.92
N TYR A 459 -10.73 3.24 15.74
CA TYR A 459 -12.14 3.59 15.74
C TYR A 459 -12.34 5.10 15.73
N CYS A 460 -13.44 5.54 15.13
CA CYS A 460 -13.82 6.95 15.17
C CYS A 460 -14.79 7.24 16.32
N VAL A 461 -15.56 6.24 16.76
CA VAL A 461 -16.52 6.41 17.86
C VAL A 461 -16.62 5.13 18.69
N VAL A 462 -16.96 5.28 19.96
CA VAL A 462 -17.22 4.19 20.90
C VAL A 462 -18.72 4.12 21.16
N GLY A 463 -19.32 2.98 20.87
CA GLY A 463 -20.74 2.70 21.06
C GLY A 463 -21.15 2.59 22.52
N GLN A 464 -22.46 2.41 22.75
CA GLN A 464 -23.08 2.38 24.08
C GLN A 464 -22.48 1.28 24.99
N LEU A 465 -22.10 0.14 24.40
CA LEU A 465 -21.51 -1.00 25.10
C LEU A 465 -19.98 -1.00 25.05
N HIS A 466 -19.35 0.17 24.89
CA HIS A 466 -17.90 0.33 24.72
C HIS A 466 -17.31 -0.36 23.48
N GLU A 467 -18.15 -0.59 22.48
CA GLU A 467 -17.82 -1.22 21.23
C GLU A 467 -17.19 -0.21 20.26
N LYS A 468 -16.09 -0.62 19.63
CA LYS A 468 -15.32 0.21 18.70
C LYS A 468 -16.05 0.29 17.35
N ILE A 469 -16.27 1.49 16.82
CA ILE A 469 -16.97 1.71 15.56
C ILE A 469 -16.10 2.58 14.63
N ASN A 470 -15.90 2.12 13.40
CA ASN A 470 -15.17 2.86 12.37
C ASN A 470 -15.87 2.88 11.00
N ALA A 471 -17.05 2.27 10.90
CA ALA A 471 -17.94 2.30 9.75
C ALA A 471 -19.38 2.08 10.22
N VAL A 472 -20.33 2.23 9.29
CA VAL A 472 -21.76 2.02 9.56
C VAL A 472 -22.42 1.25 8.41
N ILE A 473 -23.39 0.40 8.74
CA ILE A 473 -24.24 -0.30 7.77
C ILE A 473 -25.69 0.16 7.94
N PRO A 474 -26.38 0.60 6.88
CA PRO A 474 -27.80 0.96 6.98
C PRO A 474 -28.68 -0.22 7.36
N LEU A 475 -29.68 0.03 8.19
CA LEU A 475 -30.66 -0.97 8.62
C LEU A 475 -31.88 -0.96 7.71
N TYR A 476 -32.38 -2.13 7.31
CA TYR A 476 -33.71 -2.22 6.73
C TYR A 476 -34.75 -2.17 7.85
N ILE A 477 -35.47 -1.05 7.97
CA ILE A 477 -36.51 -0.86 9.01
C ILE A 477 -37.91 -0.94 8.40
N ASN A 478 -38.14 -0.23 7.31
CA ASN A 478 -39.38 -0.30 6.52
C ASN A 478 -39.11 0.07 5.05
N TYR A 479 -40.15 -0.03 4.23
CA TYR A 479 -40.06 0.20 2.79
C TYR A 479 -39.61 1.63 2.43
N GLU A 480 -40.11 2.64 3.14
CA GLU A 480 -39.77 4.04 2.87
C GLU A 480 -38.32 4.36 3.31
N HIS A 481 -37.91 3.87 4.48
CA HIS A 481 -36.52 3.98 4.92
C HIS A 481 -35.57 3.30 3.93
N MET A 482 -35.93 2.13 3.39
CA MET A 482 -35.13 1.43 2.40
C MET A 482 -34.99 2.16 1.07
N LYS A 483 -36.05 2.82 0.57
CA LYS A 483 -35.95 3.66 -0.63
C LYS A 483 -34.91 4.77 -0.43
N ARG A 484 -34.91 5.41 0.74
CA ARG A 484 -33.90 6.42 1.09
C ARG A 484 -32.48 5.83 1.10
N ILE A 485 -32.30 4.66 1.70
CA ILE A 485 -31.00 3.96 1.71
C ILE A 485 -30.50 3.70 0.28
N ARG A 486 -31.39 3.30 -0.64
CA ARG A 486 -31.04 3.05 -2.05
C ARG A 486 -30.58 4.31 -2.78
N ILE A 487 -31.23 5.45 -2.52
CA ILE A 487 -30.80 6.73 -3.10
C ILE A 487 -29.42 7.14 -2.56
N LEU A 488 -29.15 6.85 -1.29
CA LEU A 488 -27.89 7.18 -0.61
C LEU A 488 -26.80 6.11 -0.77
N GLU A 489 -27.07 5.02 -1.50
CA GLU A 489 -26.21 3.83 -1.55
C GLU A 489 -24.77 4.15 -1.95
N GLY A 490 -24.60 5.01 -2.97
CA GLY A 490 -23.28 5.44 -3.42
C GLY A 490 -22.49 6.25 -2.38
N ILE A 491 -23.17 6.99 -1.48
CA ILE A 491 -22.53 7.87 -0.50
C ILE A 491 -21.90 7.04 0.62
N TRP A 492 -22.71 6.23 1.29
CA TRP A 492 -22.25 5.49 2.47
C TRP A 492 -21.30 4.35 2.07
N LEU A 493 -21.53 3.68 0.92
CA LEU A 493 -20.56 2.72 0.38
C LEU A 493 -19.26 3.41 -0.03
N GLY A 494 -19.35 4.60 -0.64
CA GLY A 494 -18.19 5.41 -0.99
C GLY A 494 -17.25 5.57 0.20
N TYR A 495 -17.78 6.04 1.33
CA TYR A 495 -17.01 6.17 2.57
C TYR A 495 -16.41 4.83 3.04
N MET A 496 -17.18 3.74 3.00
CA MET A 496 -16.72 2.41 3.43
C MET A 496 -15.45 1.97 2.69
N PHE A 497 -15.30 2.35 1.42
CA PHE A 497 -14.19 1.95 0.55
C PHE A 497 -13.11 3.01 0.31
N THR A 498 -13.41 4.29 0.51
CA THR A 498 -12.45 5.37 0.20
C THR A 498 -11.97 6.11 1.45
N LEU A 499 -12.55 5.85 2.63
CA LEU A 499 -12.36 6.62 3.87
C LEU A 499 -12.72 8.11 3.76
N GLU A 500 -13.25 8.50 2.59
CA GLU A 500 -13.57 9.87 2.29
C GLU A 500 -15.06 10.09 2.45
N VAL A 501 -15.39 11.01 3.34
CA VAL A 501 -16.76 11.48 3.50
C VAL A 501 -16.98 12.52 2.43
N ILE A 502 -17.79 12.19 1.42
CA ILE A 502 -18.25 13.17 0.46
C ILE A 502 -19.33 14.00 1.16
N TYR A 503 -18.87 15.05 1.84
CA TYR A 503 -19.75 15.96 2.56
C TYR A 503 -20.30 16.98 1.57
N LYS A 504 -21.62 17.04 1.44
CA LYS A 504 -22.27 18.18 0.78
C LYS A 504 -22.00 19.41 1.64
N GLY A 505 -21.19 20.35 1.16
CA GLY A 505 -21.20 21.69 1.73
C GLY A 505 -22.63 22.21 1.66
N HIS A 506 -23.26 22.48 2.81
CA HIS A 506 -24.55 23.15 2.83
C HIS A 506 -24.39 24.50 2.10
N PRO A 507 -25.17 24.78 1.04
CA PRO A 507 -25.09 26.07 0.35
C PRO A 507 -25.70 27.24 1.17
N GLY A 508 -25.71 27.18 2.50
CA GLY A 508 -26.52 28.07 3.35
C GLY A 508 -25.96 28.49 4.72
N GLN A 509 -24.71 28.19 5.07
CA GLN A 509 -24.08 28.80 6.25
C GLN A 509 -22.91 29.68 5.80
N LYS A 510 -23.20 30.99 5.72
CA LYS A 510 -22.22 32.08 5.67
C LYS A 510 -21.88 32.53 7.08
#